data_AF-A0A922IS34-F1
#
_entry.id   AF-A0A922IS34-F1
#
_cell.length_a   1.000
_cell.length_b   1.000
_cell.length_c   1.000
_cell.angle_alpha   90.00
_cell.angle_beta   90.00
_cell.angle_gamma   90.00
#
_symmetry.space_group_name_H-M   'P 1'
#
loop_
_entity.id
_entity.type
_entity.pdbx_description
1 polymer ?
#
loop_
_entity_poly.entity_id
_entity_poly.type
_entity_poly.pdbx_seq_one_letter_code
_entity_poly.pdbx_strand_id
1 'polypeptide(L)'
;MIQTTEDLCRKLQNLDNEWNKKNHDVEDCLKKVEEITSGLTRCAFLPKNESEASRRELLVARSTLEIAAMLCSEKQDIPAFEHYMSQLKCYYYDYKWVR
;
A
#
# COMPACT_ATOMS: atom_id res chain seq x y z
N MET A 1 -20.56 -1.22 -0.30
CA MET A 1 -19.11 -1.52 -0.18
C MET A 1 -18.21 -0.59 -1.00
N ILE A 2 -18.75 0.34 -1.82
CA ILE A 2 -17.96 1.26 -2.68
C ILE A 2 -17.32 2.41 -1.88
N GLN A 3 -17.88 2.77 -0.71
CA GLN A 3 -17.43 3.91 0.09
C GLN A 3 -16.01 3.78 0.67
N THR A 4 -15.51 2.55 0.86
CA THR A 4 -14.22 2.30 1.52
C THR A 4 -13.03 2.47 0.57
N THR A 5 -13.18 2.10 -0.71
CA THR A 5 -12.11 2.16 -1.71
C THR A 5 -11.74 3.61 -2.07
N GLU A 6 -12.73 4.49 -2.22
CA GLU A 6 -12.47 5.91 -2.52
C GLU A 6 -11.79 6.63 -1.35
N ASP A 7 -12.14 6.26 -0.10
CA ASP A 7 -11.47 6.78 1.10
C ASP A 7 -9.99 6.39 1.15
N LEU A 8 -9.69 5.10 0.89
CA LEU A 8 -8.31 4.61 0.81
C LEU A 8 -7.51 5.31 -0.29
N CYS A 9 -8.13 5.55 -1.45
CA CYS A 9 -7.50 6.29 -2.54
C CYS A 9 -7.16 7.73 -2.13
N ARG A 10 -8.08 8.43 -1.45
CA ARG A 10 -7.82 9.79 -0.93
C ARG A 10 -6.71 9.80 0.10
N LYS A 11 -6.67 8.81 1.00
CA LYS A 11 -5.59 8.68 1.99
C LYS A 11 -4.24 8.43 1.33
N LEU A 12 -4.20 7.58 0.29
CA LEU A 12 -2.98 7.35 -0.49
C LEU A 12 -2.53 8.63 -1.22
N GLN A 13 -3.44 9.39 -1.83
CA GLN A 13 -3.08 10.67 -2.47
C GLN A 13 -2.54 11.68 -1.45
N ASN A 14 -3.12 11.74 -0.26
CA ASN A 14 -2.59 12.58 0.82
C ASN A 14 -1.21 12.11 1.26
N LEU A 15 -1.00 10.81 1.41
CA LEU A 15 0.30 10.23 1.74
C LEU A 15 1.35 10.53 0.67
N ASP A 16 1.01 10.39 -0.61
CA ASP A 16 1.90 10.69 -1.73
C ASP A 16 2.29 12.18 -1.76
N ASN A 17 1.33 13.08 -1.51
CA ASN A 17 1.61 14.51 -1.38
C ASN A 17 2.50 14.83 -0.18
N GLU A 18 2.29 14.18 0.98
CA GLU A 18 3.15 14.35 2.15
C GLU A 18 4.55 13.81 1.89
N TRP A 19 4.68 12.64 1.28
CA TRP A 19 5.96 12.00 0.96
C TRP A 19 6.76 12.81 -0.07
N ASN A 20 6.11 13.43 -1.06
CA ASN A 20 6.76 14.32 -2.02
C ASN A 20 7.27 15.65 -1.42
N LYS A 21 6.95 15.97 -0.16
CA LYS A 21 7.52 17.16 0.50
C LYS A 21 9.01 16.94 0.81
N LYS A 22 9.81 17.98 0.59
CA LYS A 22 11.26 18.00 0.86
C LYS A 22 11.65 17.73 2.33
N ASN A 23 10.74 17.91 3.28
CA ASN A 23 10.98 17.72 4.71
C ASN A 23 9.82 16.93 5.32
N HIS A 24 9.50 15.80 4.69
CA HIS A 24 8.41 14.94 5.15
C HIS A 24 8.84 14.20 6.41
N ASP A 25 7.89 14.08 7.34
CA ASP A 25 8.12 13.35 8.58
C ASP A 25 7.90 11.86 8.33
N VAL A 26 8.98 11.07 8.41
CA VAL A 26 8.94 9.64 8.12
C VAL A 26 8.03 8.90 9.11
N GLU A 27 7.98 9.33 10.37
CA GLU A 27 7.15 8.69 11.39
C GLU A 27 5.65 8.97 11.19
N ASP A 28 5.29 10.19 10.80
CA ASP A 28 3.92 10.54 10.42
C ASP A 28 3.46 9.78 9.18
N CYS A 29 4.33 9.69 8.16
CA CYS A 29 4.04 8.94 6.95
C CYS A 29 3.84 7.44 7.25
N LEU A 30 4.67 6.86 8.11
CA LEU A 30 4.53 5.46 8.55
C LEU A 30 3.21 5.22 9.31
N LYS A 31 2.79 6.14 10.19
CA LYS A 31 1.49 6.03 10.87
C LYS A 31 0.32 6.04 9.87
N LYS A 32 0.38 6.91 8.86
CA LYS A 32 -0.62 6.97 7.79
C LYS A 32 -0.62 5.67 6.96
N VAL A 33 0.54 5.13 6.66
CA VAL A 33 0.68 3.81 6.00
C VAL A 33 0.04 2.69 6.84
N GLU A 34 0.26 2.68 8.16
CA GLU A 34 -0.34 1.68 9.06
C GLU A 34 -1.88 1.76 9.07
N GLU A 35 -2.43 2.97 9.04
CA GLU A 35 -3.88 3.18 8.95
C GLU A 35 -4.45 2.65 7.62
N ILE A 36 -3.77 2.96 6.50
CA ILE A 36 -4.18 2.49 5.16
C ILE A 36 -4.05 0.97 5.06
N THR A 37 -2.94 0.38 5.51
CA THR A 37 -2.71 -1.08 5.47
C THR A 37 -3.67 -1.85 6.38
N SER A 38 -4.01 -1.30 7.54
CA SER A 38 -5.08 -1.84 8.41
C SER A 38 -6.45 -1.78 7.73
N GLY A 39 -6.74 -0.71 6.98
CA GLY A 39 -7.94 -0.60 6.14
C GLY A 39 -7.95 -1.61 4.99
N LEU A 40 -6.81 -1.79 4.31
CA LEU A 40 -6.65 -2.75 3.21
C LEU A 40 -6.78 -4.20 3.66
N THR A 41 -6.32 -4.53 4.86
CA THR A 41 -6.51 -5.86 5.47
C THR A 41 -7.99 -6.20 5.62
N ARG A 42 -8.83 -5.20 5.89
CA ARG A 42 -10.30 -5.35 5.95
C ARG A 42 -10.96 -5.44 4.58
N CYS A 43 -10.35 -4.86 3.54
CA CYS A 43 -10.81 -4.91 2.14
C CYS A 43 -10.40 -6.19 1.38
N ALA A 44 -9.71 -7.12 2.06
CA ALA A 44 -9.33 -8.44 1.57
C ALA A 44 -8.25 -8.44 0.47
N PHE A 45 -7.03 -8.76 0.92
CA PHE A 45 -5.91 -9.32 0.15
C PHE A 45 -6.22 -10.66 -0.56
N LEU A 46 -7.47 -11.10 -0.58
CA LEU A 46 -7.88 -12.36 -1.19
C LEU A 46 -8.58 -12.04 -2.51
N PRO A 47 -8.02 -12.44 -3.67
CA PRO A 47 -8.67 -12.30 -4.96
C PRO A 47 -9.91 -13.20 -4.96
N LYS A 48 -11.03 -12.69 -4.45
CA LYS A 48 -12.34 -13.30 -4.58
C LYS A 48 -13.17 -12.38 -5.46
N ASN A 49 -13.21 -12.79 -6.72
CA ASN A 49 -14.08 -12.34 -7.80
C ASN A 49 -13.51 -11.17 -8.62
N GLU A 50 -13.25 -11.47 -9.89
CA GLU A 50 -12.75 -10.62 -10.97
C GLU A 50 -13.69 -9.42 -11.25
N SER A 51 -13.76 -8.45 -10.35
CA SER A 51 -14.47 -7.19 -10.57
C SER A 51 -13.46 -6.05 -10.77
N GLU A 52 -13.78 -5.10 -11.65
CA GLU A 52 -12.94 -3.92 -11.96
C GLU A 52 -12.57 -3.09 -10.71
N ALA A 53 -13.43 -3.09 -9.70
CA ALA A 53 -13.18 -2.50 -8.39
C ALA A 53 -11.94 -3.12 -7.70
N SER A 54 -11.75 -4.43 -7.81
CA SER A 54 -10.63 -5.15 -7.23
C SER A 54 -9.29 -4.72 -7.83
N ARG A 55 -9.24 -4.33 -9.12
CA ARG A 55 -7.98 -3.89 -9.74
C ARG A 55 -7.49 -2.55 -9.17
N ARG A 56 -8.41 -1.61 -8.91
CA ARG A 56 -8.07 -0.32 -8.28
C ARG A 56 -7.62 -0.52 -6.83
N GLU A 57 -8.27 -1.41 -6.10
CA GLU A 57 -7.90 -1.76 -4.72
C GLU A 57 -6.50 -2.38 -4.65
N LEU A 58 -6.20 -3.31 -5.56
CA LEU A 58 -4.87 -3.92 -5.66
C LEU A 58 -3.80 -2.89 -6.03
N LEU A 59 -4.10 -1.93 -6.92
CA LEU A 59 -3.18 -0.84 -7.25
C LEU A 59 -2.91 0.06 -6.05
N VAL A 60 -3.95 0.46 -5.32
CA VAL A 60 -3.81 1.27 -4.09
C VAL A 60 -3.00 0.52 -3.05
N ALA A 61 -3.26 -0.78 -2.85
CA ALA A 61 -2.49 -1.62 -1.93
C ALA A 61 -1.01 -1.67 -2.30
N ARG A 62 -0.72 -1.94 -3.57
CA ARG A 62 0.64 -2.01 -4.08
C ARG A 62 1.37 -0.68 -3.89
N SER A 63 0.79 0.44 -4.32
CA SER A 63 1.43 1.75 -4.18
C SER A 63 1.66 2.13 -2.71
N THR A 64 0.73 1.77 -1.82
CA THR A 64 0.91 1.98 -0.37
C THR A 64 2.12 1.19 0.15
N LEU A 65 2.25 -0.08 -0.25
CA LEU A 65 3.37 -0.93 0.15
C LEU A 65 4.71 -0.49 -0.44
N GLU A 66 4.73 0.03 -1.67
CA GLU A 66 5.92 0.62 -2.30
C GLU A 66 6.41 1.84 -1.50
N ILE A 67 5.51 2.76 -1.12
CA ILE A 67 5.84 3.92 -0.28
C ILE A 67 6.31 3.48 1.11
N ALA A 68 5.67 2.49 1.71
CA ALA A 68 6.08 1.92 3.00
C ALA A 68 7.53 1.39 2.97
N ALA A 69 7.88 0.65 1.91
CA ALA A 69 9.23 0.13 1.75
C ALA A 69 10.27 1.25 1.59
N MET A 70 9.94 2.33 0.86
CA MET A 70 10.83 3.50 0.73
C MET A 70 11.04 4.18 2.09
N LEU A 71 9.98 4.42 2.86
CA LEU A 71 10.05 5.02 4.20
C LEU A 71 10.84 4.15 5.19
N CYS A 72 10.65 2.82 5.16
CA CYS A 72 11.45 1.89 5.97
C CYS A 72 12.94 1.92 5.57
N SER A 73 13.25 2.07 4.28
CA SER A 73 14.62 2.23 3.80
C SER A 73 15.24 3.54 4.29
N GLU A 74 14.49 4.65 4.30
CA GLU A 74 14.94 5.93 4.86
C GLU A 74 15.17 5.86 6.37
N LYS A 75 14.30 5.13 7.10
CA LYS A 75 14.45 4.86 8.54
C LYS A 75 15.55 3.82 8.85
N GLN A 76 16.12 3.17 7.84
CA GLN A 76 17.05 2.05 7.96
C GLN A 76 16.50 0.86 8.79
N ASP A 77 15.18 0.66 8.73
CA ASP A 77 14.49 -0.44 9.41
C ASP A 77 14.45 -1.67 8.49
N ILE A 78 15.51 -2.48 8.54
CA ILE A 78 15.68 -3.69 7.74
C ILE A 78 14.53 -4.70 7.94
N PRO A 79 14.12 -5.08 9.16
CA PRO A 79 13.06 -6.08 9.32
C PRO A 79 11.70 -5.59 8.81
N ALA A 80 11.36 -4.32 9.00
CA ALA A 80 10.13 -3.76 8.44
C ALA A 80 10.19 -3.70 6.90
N PHE A 81 11.32 -3.32 6.33
CA PHE A 81 11.54 -3.31 4.89
C PHE A 81 11.34 -4.70 4.27
N GLU A 82 11.98 -5.73 4.83
CA GLU A 82 11.85 -7.11 4.33
C GLU A 82 10.40 -7.62 4.42
N HIS A 83 9.68 -7.25 5.48
CA HIS A 83 8.28 -7.59 5.66
C HIS A 83 7.41 -6.99 4.53
N TYR A 84 7.51 -5.68 4.28
CA TYR A 84 6.76 -5.03 3.20
C TYR A 84 7.17 -5.55 1.81
N MET A 85 8.46 -5.83 1.61
CA MET A 85 8.95 -6.39 0.36
C MET A 85 8.43 -7.82 0.11
N SER A 86 8.28 -8.63 1.16
CA SER A 86 7.66 -9.96 1.06
C SER A 86 6.18 -9.88 0.65
N GLN A 87 5.45 -8.88 1.14
CA GLN A 87 4.08 -8.64 0.71
C GLN A 87 4.02 -8.20 -0.76
N LEU A 88 4.88 -7.28 -1.18
CA LEU A 88 5.00 -6.84 -2.57
C LEU A 88 5.31 -7.99 -3.54
N LYS A 89 6.16 -8.96 -3.14
CA LYS A 89 6.44 -10.15 -3.95
C LYS A 89 5.16 -10.90 -4.32
N CYS A 90 4.20 -11.02 -3.40
CA CYS A 90 2.93 -11.68 -3.71
C CYS A 90 2.21 -10.95 -4.86
N TYR A 91 2.21 -9.62 -4.87
CA TYR A 91 1.61 -8.82 -5.96
C TYR A 91 2.34 -8.93 -7.30
N TYR A 92 3.68 -9.01 -7.30
CA TYR A 92 4.47 -9.10 -8.52
C TYR A 92 4.52 -10.51 -9.14
N TYR A 93 4.51 -11.55 -8.31
CA TYR A 93 4.63 -12.94 -8.78
C TYR A 93 3.27 -13.53 -9.21
N ASP A 94 2.17 -13.13 -8.57
CA ASP A 94 0.83 -13.64 -8.91
C ASP A 94 0.36 -13.16 -10.30
N TYR A 95 0.73 -11.94 -10.70
CA TYR A 95 0.32 -11.35 -11.98
C TYR A 95 1.03 -11.93 -13.22
N LYS A 96 2.04 -12.81 -13.05
CA LYS A 96 2.77 -13.43 -14.17
C LYS A 96 2.12 -14.71 -14.72
N TRP A 97 1.09 -15.25 -14.05
CA TRP A 97 0.44 -16.51 -14.42
C TRP A 97 -0.96 -16.35 -15.04
N VAL A 98 -1.25 -15.18 -15.61
CA VAL A 98 -2.34 -15.05 -16.60
C VAL A 98 -1.68 -14.80 -17.96
N ARG A 99 -1.37 -15.90 -18.66
CA ARG A 99 -0.99 -15.91 -20.07
C ARG A 99 -1.92 -16.82 -20.82
#